data_AF-A0A355G7N0-F1
#
_entry.id   AF-A0A355G7N0-F1
#
_cell.length_a   1.000
_cell.length_b   1.000
_cell.length_c   1.000
_cell.angle_alpha   90.00
_cell.angle_beta   90.00
_cell.angle_gamma   90.00
#
_symmetry.space_group_name_H-M   'P 1'
#
loop_
_entity.id
_entity.type
_entity.pdbx_description
1 polymer ?
#
loop_
_entity_poly.entity_id
_entity_poly.type
_entity_poly.pdbx_seq_one_letter_code
_entity_poly.pdbx_strand_id
1 'polypeptide(L)' 'SRKPNIILIMADDVSWECFGSYGADDYQTPHIDRLAQQGMRFTNCYSTPL' A
#
# COMPACT_ATOMS: atom_id res chain seq x y z
N SER A 1 -1.62 -20.10 20.24
CA SER A 1 -1.45 -18.97 19.30
C SER A 1 -0.33 -18.08 19.82
N ARG A 2 0.65 -17.71 18.99
CA ARG A 2 1.70 -16.75 19.36
C ARG A 2 1.18 -15.34 19.06
N LYS A 3 1.47 -14.36 19.92
CA LYS A 3 1.12 -12.96 19.67
C LYS A 3 1.76 -12.50 18.35
N PRO A 4 0.99 -11.90 17.41
CA PRO A 4 1.55 -11.42 16.15
C PRO A 4 2.42 -10.18 16.38
N ASN A 5 3.38 -9.98 15.48
CA ASN A 5 4.09 -8.70 15.37
C ASN A 5 3.25 -7.75 14.51
N ILE A 6 3.26 -6.46 14.84
CA ILE A 6 2.57 -5.41 14.07
C ILE A 6 3.63 -4.45 13.55
N ILE A 7 3.64 -4.22 12.24
CA ILE A 7 4.56 -3.29 11.56
C ILE A 7 3.70 -2.27 10.81
N LEU A 8 3.91 -0.99 11.08
CA LEU A 8 3.33 0.12 10.34
C LEU A 8 4.40 0.72 9.43
N ILE A 9 4.13 0.75 8.13
CA ILE A 9 4.99 1.38 7.13
C ILE A 9 4.20 2.55 6.56
N MET A 10 4.78 3.75 6.61
CA MET A 10 4.18 4.98 6.12
C MET A 10 5.15 5.59 5.10
N ALA A 11 4.65 5.86 3.90
CA ALA A 11 5.38 6.59 2.88
C ALA A 11 5.04 8.08 2.98
N ASP A 12 6.02 8.93 2.69
CA ASP A 12 5.90 10.39 2.75
C ASP A 12 5.64 10.96 1.35
N ASP A 13 4.67 11.85 1.21
CA ASP A 13 4.26 12.49 -0.06
C ASP A 13 4.03 11.54 -1.25
N VAL A 14 3.63 10.29 -0.99
CA VAL A 14 3.29 9.32 -2.04
C VAL A 14 1.79 9.25 -2.25
N SER A 15 1.37 9.41 -3.51
CA SER A 15 -0.02 9.19 -3.91
C SER A 15 -0.25 7.75 -4.40
N TRP A 16 -1.50 7.31 -4.35
CA TRP A 16 -1.88 5.92 -4.64
C TRP A 16 -1.66 5.54 -6.12
N GLU A 17 -1.70 6.51 -7.03
CA GLU A 17 -1.43 6.33 -8.46
C GLU A 17 0.04 5.97 -8.78
N CYS A 18 0.94 6.00 -7.78
CA CYS A 18 2.31 5.54 -7.96
C CYS A 18 2.48 4.01 -7.87
N PHE A 19 1.44 3.27 -7.49
CA PHE A 19 1.54 1.83 -7.24
C PHE A 19 0.84 1.02 -8.34
N GLY A 20 1.54 0.01 -8.87
CA GLY A 20 1.02 -0.89 -9.91
C GLY A 20 -0.27 -1.61 -9.47
N SER A 21 -0.38 -1.97 -8.19
CA SER A 21 -1.60 -2.55 -7.60
C SER A 21 -2.85 -1.65 -7.66
N TYR A 22 -2.69 -0.36 -7.98
CA TYR A 22 -3.78 0.57 -8.24
C TYR A 22 -3.88 1.02 -9.71
N GLY A 23 -3.10 0.41 -10.62
CA GLY A 23 -3.17 0.66 -12.06
C GLY A 23 -2.09 1.58 -12.60
N ALA A 24 -1.01 1.83 -11.87
CA ALA A 24 0.13 2.58 -12.39
C ALA A 24 0.90 1.75 -13.43
N ASP A 25 1.16 2.35 -14.60
CA ASP A 25 1.98 1.73 -15.66
C ASP A 25 3.43 2.26 -15.67
N ASP A 26 3.66 3.45 -15.12
CA ASP A 26 4.95 4.14 -15.19
C ASP A 26 5.99 3.64 -14.15
N TYR A 27 5.53 3.05 -13.05
CA TYR A 27 6.37 2.66 -11.91
C TYR A 27 6.24 1.18 -11.59
N GLN A 28 7.38 0.52 -11.39
CA GLN A 28 7.41 -0.88 -10.98
C GLN A 28 7.47 -0.99 -9.45
N THR A 29 6.40 -1.49 -8.84
CA THR A 29 6.28 -1.67 -7.38
C THR A 29 6.08 -3.14 -6.96
N PRO A 30 6.88 -4.11 -7.46
CA PRO A 30 6.55 -5.54 -7.39
C PRO A 30 6.42 -6.08 -5.96
N HIS A 31 7.11 -5.50 -4.98
CA HIS A 31 6.98 -5.89 -3.58
C HIS A 31 5.68 -5.42 -2.94
N ILE A 32 5.23 -4.20 -3.27
CA ILE A 32 3.94 -3.66 -2.80
C ILE A 32 2.79 -4.36 -3.51
N ASP A 33 2.95 -4.66 -4.81
CA ASP A 33 1.94 -5.36 -5.59
C ASP A 33 1.71 -6.78 -5.05
N ARG A 34 2.79 -7.48 -4.70
CA ARG A 34 2.71 -8.78 -4.03
C ARG A 34 2.03 -8.67 -2.66
N LEU A 35 2.32 -7.64 -1.87
CA LEU A 35 1.65 -7.43 -0.58
C LEU A 35 0.14 -7.20 -0.76
N ALA A 36 -0.26 -6.43 -1.77
CA ALA A 36 -1.66 -6.20 -2.10
C ALA A 36 -2.38 -7.49 -2.54
N GLN A 37 -1.71 -8.38 -3.29
CA GLN A 37 -2.25 -9.68 -3.71
C GLN A 37 -2.37 -10.69 -2.55
N GLN A 38 -1.46 -10.61 -1.56
CA GLN A 38 -1.41 -11.54 -0.43
C GLN A 38 -2.24 -11.09 0.78
N GLY A 39 -2.83 -9.89 0.70
CA GLY A 39 -3.53 -9.27 1.82
C GLY A 39 -4.82 -8.58 1.38
N MET A 40 -5.08 -7.44 2.01
CA MET A 40 -6.24 -6.61 1.72
C MET A 40 -5.76 -5.25 1.20
N ARG A 41 -6.36 -4.80 0.09
CA ARG A 41 -6.12 -3.48 -0.51
C ARG A 41 -7.37 -2.62 -0.38
N PHE A 42 -7.22 -1.41 0.12
CA PHE A 42 -8.32 -0.47 0.28
C PHE A 42 -8.42 0.43 -0.95
N THR A 43 -9.58 0.52 -1.58
CA THR A 43 -9.83 1.42 -2.73
C THR A 43 -10.41 2.77 -2.32
N ASN A 44 -10.79 2.92 -1.05
CA ASN A 44 -11.33 4.15 -0.46
C ASN A 44 -10.64 4.38 0.90
N CYS A 45 -9.43 4.96 0.87
CA CYS A 45 -8.63 5.27 2.05
C CYS A 45 -8.21 6.74 1.98
N TYR A 46 -8.53 7.52 3.02
CA TYR A 46 -8.31 8.96 3.05
C TYR A 46 -7.41 9.32 4.23
N SER A 47 -6.45 10.21 3.98
CA SER A 47 -5.73 10.91 5.04
C SER A 47 -6.58 12.08 5.55
N THR A 48 -6.34 12.49 6.79
CA THR A 48 -6.84 13.77 7.30
C THR A 48 -5.85 14.87 6.91
N PRO A 49 -6.21 15.78 5.99
CA PRO A 49 -5.36 16.91 5.66
C PRO A 49 -5.21 17.85 6.86
N LEU A 50 -4.07 18.53 6.95
CA LEU A 50 -3.80 19.61 7.91
C LEU A 50 -4.36 20.94 7.41
#